data_AF-A0A353QEZ9-F1
#
_entry.id   AF-A0A353QEZ9-F1
#
_cell.length_a   1.000
_cell.length_b   1.000
_cell.length_c   1.000
_cell.angle_alpha   90.00
_cell.angle_beta   90.00
_cell.angle_gamma   90.00
#
_symmetry.space_group_name_H-M   'P 1'
#
loop_
_entity.id
_entity.type
_entity.pdbx_description
1 polymer ?
#
loop_
_entity_poly.entity_id
_entity_poly.type
_entity_poly.pdbx_seq_one_letter_code
_entity_poly.pdbx_strand_id
1 'polypeptide(L)'
;MNREAAWALVEEQIANANLRKHVLAVEAVMRKLADHFGEDAEKWGLAGLLHDIDYDETAKDPERHSMIGADLLAELGVAADIVYAVRVHNETHGLPRLTLMDKALHASDPLTGLITSAALIKPEKMLCAIDAEFV
;
A
#
# COMPACT_ATOMS: atom_id res chain seq x y z
N MET A 1 -3.39 -15.53 5.17
CA MET A 1 -3.17 -15.42 3.71
C MET A 1 -1.67 -15.39 3.45
N ASN A 2 -1.17 -16.04 2.38
CA ASN A 2 0.23 -15.92 1.96
C ASN A 2 0.36 -14.89 0.81
N ARG A 3 1.60 -14.49 0.47
CA ARG A 3 1.86 -13.48 -0.56
C ARG A 3 1.31 -13.87 -1.94
N GLU A 4 1.40 -15.15 -2.32
CA GLU A 4 0.89 -15.64 -3.61
C GLU A 4 -0.63 -15.47 -3.73
N ALA A 5 -1.37 -15.85 -2.68
CA ALA A 5 -2.82 -15.65 -2.62
C ALA A 5 -3.19 -14.16 -2.59
N ALA A 6 -2.41 -13.33 -1.90
CA ALA A 6 -2.60 -11.88 -1.89
C ALA A 6 -2.39 -11.28 -3.29
N TRP A 7 -1.38 -11.73 -4.03
CA TRP A 7 -1.15 -11.27 -5.39
C TRP A 7 -2.26 -11.69 -6.35
N ALA A 8 -2.77 -12.93 -6.25
CA ALA A 8 -3.91 -13.37 -7.04
C ALA A 8 -5.15 -12.50 -6.78
N LEU A 9 -5.40 -12.10 -5.53
CA LEU A 9 -6.48 -11.19 -5.17
C LEU A 9 -6.26 -9.79 -5.77
N VAL A 10 -5.04 -9.27 -5.74
CA VAL A 10 -4.69 -7.99 -6.39
C VAL A 10 -4.95 -8.05 -7.90
N GLU A 11 -4.58 -9.15 -8.57
CA GLU A 11 -4.83 -9.31 -10.01
C GLU A 11 -6.32 -9.42 -10.35
N GLU A 12 -7.13 -9.94 -9.43
CA GLU A 12 -8.58 -10.05 -9.56
C GLU A 12 -9.28 -8.68 -9.37
N GLN A 13 -8.90 -7.94 -8.33
CA GLN A 13 -9.61 -6.71 -7.93
C GLN A 13 -9.11 -5.46 -8.66
N ILE A 14 -7.82 -5.39 -8.98
CA ILE A 14 -7.21 -4.20 -9.58
C ILE A 14 -6.98 -4.47 -11.07
N ALA A 15 -7.77 -3.89 -11.98
CA ALA A 15 -7.56 -4.01 -13.42
C ALA A 15 -6.43 -3.09 -13.92
N ASN A 16 -6.20 -1.96 -13.24
CA ASN A 16 -5.22 -0.96 -13.66
C ASN A 16 -3.76 -1.42 -13.42
N ALA A 17 -3.00 -1.61 -14.50
CA ALA A 17 -1.60 -2.04 -14.43
C ALA A 17 -0.67 -1.05 -13.69
N ASN A 18 -0.98 0.25 -13.69
CA ASN A 18 -0.18 1.22 -12.93
C ASN A 18 -0.48 1.14 -11.44
N LEU A 19 -1.72 0.88 -11.06
CA LEU A 19 -2.10 0.67 -9.67
C LEU A 19 -1.50 -0.64 -9.13
N ARG A 20 -1.43 -1.71 -9.95
CA ARG A 20 -0.68 -2.93 -9.59
C ARG A 20 0.80 -2.65 -9.33
N LYS A 21 1.44 -1.76 -10.10
CA LYS A 21 2.84 -1.34 -9.85
C LYS A 21 2.96 -0.52 -8.56
N HIS A 22 1.96 0.31 -8.27
CA HIS A 22 1.90 1.10 -7.04
C HIS A 22 1.87 0.20 -5.81
N VAL A 23 0.94 -0.75 -5.72
CA VAL A 23 0.87 -1.66 -4.55
C VAL A 23 2.13 -2.52 -4.39
N LEU A 24 2.79 -2.91 -5.49
CA LEU A 24 4.10 -3.59 -5.44
C LEU A 24 5.22 -2.68 -4.90
N ALA A 25 5.19 -1.38 -5.23
CA ALA A 25 6.14 -0.41 -4.69
C ALA A 25 5.90 -0.19 -3.19
N VAL A 26 4.65 -0.05 -2.76
CA VAL A 26 4.27 0.08 -1.34
C VAL A 26 4.65 -1.18 -0.57
N GLU A 27 4.42 -2.38 -1.11
CA GLU A 27 4.91 -3.63 -0.54
C GLU A 27 6.43 -3.59 -0.30
N ALA A 28 7.21 -3.20 -1.31
CA ALA A 28 8.67 -3.15 -1.20
C ALA A 28 9.15 -2.19 -0.10
N VAL A 29 8.52 -1.02 0.02
CA VAL A 29 8.82 -0.05 1.08
C VAL A 29 8.42 -0.60 2.45
N MET A 30 7.23 -1.18 2.57
CA MET A 30 6.75 -1.74 3.84
C MET A 30 7.62 -2.87 4.34
N ARG A 31 8.08 -3.78 3.47
CA ARG A 31 9.06 -4.82 3.83
C ARG A 31 10.35 -4.21 4.36
N LYS A 32 10.86 -3.16 3.71
CA LYS A 32 12.10 -2.49 4.13
C LYS A 32 11.95 -1.75 5.47
N LEU A 33 10.79 -1.14 5.72
CA LEU A 33 10.49 -0.50 6.99
C LEU A 33 10.33 -1.53 8.11
N ALA A 34 9.75 -2.69 7.82
CA ALA A 34 9.67 -3.79 8.80
C ALA A 34 11.07 -4.23 9.24
N ASP A 35 11.99 -4.46 8.28
CA ASP A 35 13.40 -4.78 8.61
C ASP A 35 14.05 -3.69 9.47
N HIS A 36 13.79 -2.41 9.16
CA HIS A 36 14.33 -1.28 9.90
C HIS A 36 13.82 -1.22 11.34
N PHE A 37 12.54 -1.51 11.56
CA PHE A 37 11.91 -1.49 12.88
C PHE A 37 12.01 -2.83 13.64
N GLY A 38 12.59 -3.88 13.02
CA GLY A 38 12.69 -5.20 13.63
C GLY A 38 11.36 -5.95 13.68
N GLU A 39 10.48 -5.70 12.71
CA GLU A 39 9.13 -6.24 12.60
C GLU A 39 9.04 -7.35 11.53
N ASP A 40 7.87 -8.00 11.43
CA ASP A 40 7.61 -9.06 10.45
C ASP A 40 7.45 -8.50 9.02
N ALA A 41 8.49 -8.66 8.20
CA ALA A 41 8.52 -8.20 6.81
C ALA A 41 7.45 -8.83 5.93
N GLU A 42 7.07 -10.10 6.14
CA GLU A 42 6.00 -10.73 5.34
C GLU A 42 4.65 -10.08 5.68
N LYS A 43 4.39 -9.86 6.97
CA LYS A 43 3.15 -9.21 7.42
C LYS A 43 3.04 -7.77 6.91
N TRP A 44 4.10 -6.97 7.03
CA TRP A 44 4.12 -5.59 6.55
C TRP A 44 4.03 -5.52 5.02
N GLY A 45 4.71 -6.44 4.33
CA GLY A 45 4.59 -6.57 2.88
C GLY A 45 3.16 -6.83 2.44
N LEU A 46 2.42 -7.72 3.13
CA LEU A 46 1.01 -7.96 2.85
C LEU A 46 0.16 -6.70 3.04
N ALA A 47 0.40 -5.91 4.09
CA ALA A 47 -0.32 -4.65 4.29
C ALA A 47 -0.09 -3.67 3.13
N GLY A 48 1.16 -3.53 2.67
CA GLY A 48 1.47 -2.70 1.50
C GLY A 48 0.88 -3.22 0.20
N LEU A 49 0.88 -4.55 0.00
CA LEU A 49 0.37 -5.18 -1.22
C LEU A 49 -1.15 -5.06 -1.37
N LEU A 50 -1.88 -5.03 -0.26
CA LEU A 50 -3.34 -5.13 -0.22
C LEU A 50 -4.06 -3.80 0.09
N HIS A 51 -3.33 -2.70 0.35
CA HIS A 51 -3.94 -1.46 0.85
C HIS A 51 -4.98 -0.84 -0.11
N ASP A 52 -4.71 -0.88 -1.41
CA ASP A 52 -5.55 -0.30 -2.47
C ASP A 52 -6.45 -1.33 -3.16
N ILE A 53 -6.75 -2.45 -2.50
CA ILE A 53 -7.51 -3.54 -3.12
C ILE A 53 -8.93 -3.12 -3.57
N ASP A 54 -9.48 -2.05 -2.99
CA ASP A 54 -10.79 -1.51 -3.33
C ASP A 54 -10.75 -0.32 -4.31
N TYR A 55 -9.57 0.16 -4.69
CA TYR A 55 -9.43 1.45 -5.36
C TYR A 55 -10.17 1.52 -6.69
N ASP A 56 -10.19 0.44 -7.48
CA ASP A 56 -10.92 0.40 -8.76
C ASP A 56 -12.45 0.55 -8.55
N GLU A 57 -13.01 0.06 -7.45
CA GLU A 57 -14.42 0.28 -7.09
C GLU A 57 -14.65 1.70 -6.54
N THR A 58 -13.70 2.20 -5.74
CA THR A 58 -13.84 3.46 -4.99
C THR A 58 -13.27 4.68 -5.71
N ALA A 59 -12.77 4.56 -6.94
CA ALA A 59 -12.11 5.65 -7.67
C ALA A 59 -12.97 6.91 -7.83
N LYS A 60 -14.30 6.78 -7.79
CA LYS A 60 -15.26 7.90 -7.86
C LYS A 60 -15.83 8.31 -6.50
N ASP A 61 -15.48 7.60 -5.44
CA ASP A 61 -15.96 7.78 -4.09
C ASP A 61 -14.82 7.59 -3.06
N PRO A 62 -13.90 8.56 -2.96
CA PRO A 62 -12.73 8.46 -2.08
C PRO A 62 -13.07 8.34 -0.58
N GLU A 63 -14.29 8.71 -0.18
CA GLU A 63 -14.78 8.53 1.20
C GLU A 63 -15.11 7.06 1.52
N ARG A 64 -15.18 6.18 0.52
CA ARG A 64 -15.34 4.72 0.73
C ARG A 64 -14.02 3.97 0.65
N HIS A 65 -13.02 4.54 -0.01
CA HIS A 65 -11.70 3.95 -0.17
C HIS A 65 -11.05 3.66 1.18
N SER A 66 -10.34 2.53 1.27
CA SER A 66 -9.77 1.89 2.45
C SER A 66 -10.75 1.14 3.34
N MET A 67 -12.02 1.59 3.42
CA MET A 67 -13.03 0.93 4.24
C MET A 67 -13.52 -0.36 3.61
N ILE A 68 -13.84 -0.33 2.31
CA ILE A 68 -14.29 -1.51 1.56
C ILE A 68 -13.16 -2.53 1.50
N GLY A 69 -11.95 -2.08 1.20
CA GLY A 69 -10.78 -2.95 1.14
C GLY A 69 -10.55 -3.64 2.48
N ALA A 70 -10.59 -2.89 3.58
CA ALA A 70 -10.47 -3.47 4.92
C ALA A 70 -11.62 -4.45 5.27
N ASP A 71 -12.86 -4.15 4.88
CA ASP A 71 -14.00 -5.06 5.09
C ASP A 71 -13.80 -6.38 4.34
N LEU A 72 -13.45 -6.32 3.05
CA LEU A 72 -13.13 -7.50 2.23
C LEU A 72 -12.01 -8.34 2.84
N LEU A 73 -10.92 -7.71 3.27
CA LEU A 73 -9.78 -8.40 3.87
C LEU A 73 -10.18 -9.07 5.20
N ALA A 74 -11.05 -8.46 5.98
CA ALA A 74 -11.59 -9.04 7.21
C ALA A 74 -12.43 -10.29 6.90
N GLU A 75 -13.30 -10.24 5.89
CA GLU A 75 -14.12 -11.38 5.45
C GLU A 75 -13.25 -12.55 4.96
N LEU A 76 -12.12 -12.25 4.31
CA LEU A 76 -11.14 -13.24 3.86
C LEU A 76 -10.23 -13.78 4.98
N GLY A 77 -10.43 -13.33 6.22
CA GLY A 77 -9.67 -13.79 7.39
C GLY A 77 -8.20 -13.31 7.40
N VAL A 78 -7.92 -12.15 6.81
CA VAL A 78 -6.62 -11.49 6.92
C VAL A 78 -6.42 -11.01 8.36
N ALA A 79 -5.15 -10.97 8.81
CA ALA A 79 -4.82 -10.60 10.18
C ALA A 79 -5.36 -9.19 10.53
N ALA A 80 -5.90 -9.04 11.74
CA ALA A 80 -6.62 -7.84 12.15
C ALA A 80 -5.74 -6.57 12.18
N ASP A 81 -4.44 -6.73 12.41
CA ASP A 81 -3.46 -5.63 12.35
C ASP A 81 -3.27 -5.12 10.91
N ILE A 82 -3.16 -6.02 9.92
CA ILE A 82 -3.15 -5.66 8.49
C ILE A 82 -4.46 -4.96 8.12
N VAL A 83 -5.61 -5.56 8.47
CA VAL A 83 -6.93 -5.00 8.17
C VAL A 83 -7.07 -3.59 8.73
N TYR A 84 -6.61 -3.37 9.96
CA TYR A 84 -6.66 -2.05 10.58
C TYR A 84 -5.74 -1.06 9.89
N ALA A 85 -4.49 -1.45 9.59
CA ALA A 85 -3.54 -0.60 8.86
C ALA A 85 -4.11 -0.17 7.50
N VAL A 86 -4.70 -1.11 6.75
CA VAL A 86 -5.42 -0.81 5.50
C VAL A 86 -6.56 0.15 5.78
N ARG A 87 -7.39 -0.06 6.79
CA ARG A 87 -8.52 0.84 7.07
C ARG A 87 -8.08 2.29 7.30
N VAL A 88 -6.99 2.50 8.05
CA VAL A 88 -6.56 3.82 8.51
C VAL A 88 -5.51 4.50 7.60
N HIS A 89 -5.16 3.90 6.46
CA HIS A 89 -4.20 4.54 5.55
C HIS A 89 -4.78 5.80 4.88
N ASN A 90 -6.10 5.81 4.63
CA ASN A 90 -6.82 6.98 4.13
C ASN A 90 -7.19 7.94 5.28
N GLU A 91 -6.58 9.14 5.28
CA GLU A 91 -6.77 10.17 6.30
C GLU A 91 -8.23 10.67 6.38
N THR A 92 -8.99 10.53 5.29
CA THR A 92 -10.37 11.05 5.15
C THR A 92 -11.30 10.59 6.29
N HIS A 93 -11.06 9.39 6.83
CA HIS A 93 -11.89 8.80 7.89
C HIS A 93 -11.63 9.39 9.28
N GLY A 94 -10.52 10.10 9.48
CA GLY A 94 -10.13 10.64 10.79
C GLY A 94 -9.88 9.58 11.86
N LEU A 95 -9.67 8.31 11.47
CA LEU A 95 -9.38 7.21 12.39
C LEU A 95 -7.92 7.31 12.88
N PRO A 96 -7.65 6.98 14.16
CA PRO A 96 -6.29 7.10 14.70
C PRO A 96 -5.38 5.99 14.15
N ARG A 97 -4.14 6.34 13.79
CA ARG A 97 -3.07 5.36 13.52
C ARG A 97 -2.39 4.98 14.83
N LEU A 98 -2.57 3.73 15.26
CA LEU A 98 -2.17 3.25 16.58
C LEU A 98 -0.78 2.61 16.55
N THR A 99 -0.51 1.82 15.52
CA THR A 99 0.71 1.01 15.40
C THR A 99 1.79 1.67 14.54
N LEU A 100 3.00 1.10 14.53
CA LEU A 100 4.04 1.48 13.58
C LEU A 100 3.65 1.11 12.14
N MET A 101 2.97 -0.02 11.93
CA MET A 101 2.51 -0.44 10.61
C MET A 101 1.51 0.55 10.02
N ASP A 102 0.55 1.04 10.82
CA ASP A 102 -0.45 2.02 10.38
C ASP A 102 0.22 3.31 9.87
N LYS A 103 1.21 3.80 10.64
CA LYS A 103 1.97 5.02 10.32
C LYS A 103 2.87 4.80 9.11
N ALA A 104 3.51 3.64 9.03
CA ALA A 104 4.37 3.27 7.92
C ALA A 104 3.59 3.15 6.62
N LEU A 105 2.44 2.49 6.63
CA LEU A 105 1.61 2.31 5.44
C LEU A 105 1.09 3.65 4.93
N HIS A 106 0.52 4.46 5.83
CA HIS A 106 0.08 5.81 5.49
C HIS A 106 1.19 6.68 4.89
N ALA A 107 2.42 6.60 5.41
CA ALA A 107 3.54 7.39 4.88
C ALA A 107 4.07 6.83 3.56
N SER A 108 4.07 5.51 3.40
CA SER A 108 4.66 4.81 2.24
C SER A 108 3.82 4.97 0.99
N ASP A 109 2.49 4.96 1.14
CA ASP A 109 1.54 5.08 0.02
C ASP A 109 1.83 6.33 -0.86
N PRO A 110 1.64 7.58 -0.40
CA PRO A 110 1.89 8.76 -1.22
C PRO A 110 3.37 8.92 -1.59
N LEU A 111 4.31 8.45 -0.76
CA LEU A 111 5.75 8.53 -1.03
C LEU A 111 6.14 7.72 -2.27
N THR A 112 5.56 6.53 -2.46
CA THR A 112 5.87 5.70 -3.64
C THR A 112 5.37 6.33 -4.93
N GLY A 113 4.22 7.01 -4.89
CA GLY A 113 3.71 7.83 -5.99
C GLY A 113 4.62 9.01 -6.31
N LEU A 114 5.15 9.70 -5.29
CA LEU A 114 6.12 10.78 -5.43
C LEU A 114 7.43 10.29 -6.09
N ILE A 115 8.02 9.21 -5.60
CA ILE A 115 9.25 8.62 -6.15
C ILE A 115 9.03 8.20 -7.61
N THR A 116 7.89 7.57 -7.91
CA THR A 116 7.55 7.16 -9.28
C THR A 116 7.42 8.37 -10.21
N SER A 117 6.74 9.43 -9.74
CA SER A 117 6.59 10.68 -10.51
C SER A 117 7.94 11.38 -10.72
N ALA A 118 8.79 11.40 -9.70
CA ALA A 118 10.15 11.92 -9.77
C ALA A 118 11.00 11.17 -10.81
N ALA A 119 10.87 9.85 -10.89
CA ALA A 119 11.50 9.05 -11.94
C ALA A 119 10.99 9.44 -13.34
N LEU A 120 9.68 9.61 -13.50
CA LEU A 120 9.06 9.88 -14.80
C LEU A 120 9.40 11.26 -15.40
N ILE A 121 9.78 12.24 -14.57
CA ILE A 121 10.22 13.56 -15.04
C ILE A 121 11.69 13.59 -15.48
N LYS A 122 12.50 12.60 -15.09
CA LYS A 122 13.87 12.45 -15.59
C LYS A 122 13.87 11.95 -17.03
N PRO A 123 14.82 12.37 -17.89
CA PRO A 123 14.95 11.85 -19.26
C PRO A 123 15.05 10.31 -19.31
N GLU A 124 15.74 9.71 -18.35
CA GLU A 124 15.97 8.27 -18.25
C GLU A 124 14.70 7.49 -17.88
N LYS A 125 13.77 8.10 -17.14
CA LYS A 125 12.55 7.46 -16.63
C LYS A 125 12.81 6.21 -15.78
N MET A 126 13.89 6.24 -15.00
CA MET A 126 14.37 5.11 -14.19
C MET A 126 14.49 5.47 -12.71
N LEU A 127 14.12 4.54 -11.84
CA LEU A 127 14.26 4.69 -10.38
C LEU A 127 15.73 4.88 -9.95
N CYS A 128 16.69 4.27 -10.65
CA CYS A 128 18.12 4.39 -10.33
C CYS A 128 18.70 5.80 -10.57
N ALA A 129 17.95 6.68 -11.23
CA ALA A 129 18.33 8.08 -11.44
C ALA A 129 17.76 9.01 -10.34
N ILE A 130 17.11 8.44 -9.31
CA ILE A 130 16.48 9.16 -8.21
C ILE A 130 17.23 8.90 -6.91
N ASP A 131 17.47 9.98 -6.17
CA ASP A 131 18.04 9.98 -4.83
C ASP A 131 17.22 10.88 -3.90
N ALA A 132 17.60 10.89 -2.62
CA ALA A 132 16.92 11.67 -1.59
C ALA A 132 17.23 13.18 -1.66
N GLU A 133 18.23 13.63 -2.42
CA GLU A 133 18.46 15.07 -2.63
C GLU A 133 17.52 15.64 -3.69
N PHE A 134 17.08 14.80 -4.63
CA PHE A 134 16.17 15.18 -5.70
C PHE A 134 14.69 15.22 -5.29
N VAL A 135 14.26 14.29 -4.43
CA VAL A 135 12.87 14.15 -3.95
C VAL A 135 12.61 15.08 -2.77
#